data_AF-A0A495PZ44-F1
#
_entry.id   AF-A0A495PZ44-F1
#
_cell.length_a   1.000
_cell.length_b   1.000
_cell.length_c   1.000
_cell.angle_alpha   90.00
_cell.angle_beta   90.00
_cell.angle_gamma   90.00
#
_symmetry.space_group_name_H-M   'P 1'
#
loop_
_entity.id
_entity.type
_entity.pdbx_description
1 polymer ?
#
loop_
_entity_poly.entity_id
_entity_poly.type
_entity_poly.pdbx_seq_one_letter_code
_entity_poly.pdbx_strand_id
1 'polypeptide(L)'
;MKETFSKIAVFQYSSEAQIIKSRLEAEGIEVFLYDQFTVDTDPLVSNAIGGVKLKVWQEDESKALEILSSISDYSLDENGQEIECPVCGSLKVELFTNVRGIKSMFFFLFSFLTAALPIYTRYEYRCETCKHKFNLNE
;
A
#
# COMPACT_ATOMS: atom_id res chain seq x y z
N MET A 1 -9.80 28.36 -19.04
CA MET A 1 -10.00 26.95 -18.66
C MET A 1 -8.66 26.26 -18.81
N LYS A 2 -7.97 25.99 -17.70
CA LYS A 2 -6.72 25.21 -17.71
C LYS A 2 -7.11 23.75 -17.52
N GLU A 3 -7.44 23.09 -18.62
CA GLU A 3 -7.75 21.65 -18.72
C GLU A 3 -6.46 20.82 -18.60
N THR A 4 -5.67 21.04 -17.55
CA THR A 4 -4.39 20.36 -17.38
C THR A 4 -4.46 19.56 -16.09
N PHE A 5 -4.25 18.25 -16.23
CA PHE A 5 -4.14 17.35 -15.10
C PHE A 5 -2.68 17.23 -14.69
N SER A 6 -2.41 17.29 -13.39
CA SER A 6 -1.13 16.85 -12.84
C SER A 6 -1.25 15.45 -12.27
N LYS A 7 -0.19 14.65 -12.42
CA LYS A 7 -0.08 13.31 -11.84
C LYS A 7 0.62 13.42 -10.50
N ILE A 8 -0.07 13.02 -9.43
CA ILE A 8 0.41 13.15 -8.05
C ILE A 8 1.09 11.87 -7.57
N ALA A 9 0.51 10.70 -7.89
CA ALA A 9 1.02 9.42 -7.45
C ALA A 9 0.69 8.30 -8.45
N VAL A 10 1.36 7.15 -8.28
CA VAL A 10 1.12 5.93 -9.04
C VAL A 10 1.04 4.77 -8.05
N PHE A 11 0.02 3.93 -8.20
CA PHE A 11 -0.24 2.78 -7.33
C PHE A 11 -0.25 1.49 -8.15
N GLN A 12 0.10 0.38 -7.51
CA GLN A 12 0.09 -0.91 -8.18
C GLN A 12 -1.35 -1.41 -8.36
N TYR A 13 -2.21 -1.17 -7.39
CA TYR A 13 -3.61 -1.61 -7.45
C TYR A 13 -4.58 -0.46 -7.21
N SER A 14 -5.81 -0.63 -7.72
CA SER A 14 -6.89 0.34 -7.52
C SER A 14 -7.23 0.52 -6.05
N SER A 15 -7.12 -0.52 -5.23
CA SER A 15 -7.39 -0.47 -3.79
C SER A 15 -6.57 0.60 -3.08
N GLU A 16 -5.27 0.67 -3.36
CA GLU A 16 -4.35 1.67 -2.81
C GLU A 16 -4.73 3.07 -3.30
N ALA A 17 -4.98 3.21 -4.61
CA ALA A 17 -5.36 4.48 -5.22
C ALA A 17 -6.69 5.03 -4.67
N GLN A 18 -7.67 4.16 -4.39
CA GLN A 18 -8.98 4.54 -3.84
C GLN A 18 -8.88 5.06 -2.40
N ILE A 19 -7.96 4.53 -1.60
CA ILE A 19 -7.69 5.04 -0.24
C ILE A 19 -7.21 6.49 -0.31
N ILE A 20 -6.21 6.76 -1.15
CA ILE A 20 -5.66 8.11 -1.31
C ILE A 20 -6.67 9.06 -1.95
N LYS A 21 -7.44 8.58 -2.94
CA LYS A 21 -8.56 9.32 -3.51
C LYS A 21 -9.54 9.77 -2.43
N SER A 22 -9.99 8.86 -1.58
CA SER A 22 -10.94 9.15 -0.50
C SER A 22 -10.40 10.22 0.46
N ARG A 23 -9.09 10.17 0.75
CA ARG A 23 -8.43 11.15 1.62
C ARG A 23 -8.37 12.55 0.98
N LEU A 24 -8.05 12.64 -0.31
CA LEU A 24 -8.00 13.92 -1.03
C LEU A 24 -9.39 14.52 -1.27
N GLU A 25 -10.38 13.69 -1.61
CA GLU A 25 -11.77 14.14 -1.80
C GLU A 25 -12.39 14.65 -0.50
N ALA A 26 -12.01 14.08 0.66
CA ALA A 26 -12.42 14.61 1.97
C ALA A 26 -11.92 16.05 2.22
N GLU A 27 -10.83 16.46 1.56
CA GLU A 27 -10.27 17.81 1.60
C GLU A 27 -10.79 18.71 0.46
N GLY A 28 -11.79 18.22 -0.28
CA GLY A 28 -12.44 18.92 -1.40
C GLY A 28 -11.63 18.93 -2.69
N ILE A 29 -10.64 18.05 -2.85
CA ILE A 29 -9.83 17.93 -4.07
C ILE A 29 -10.43 16.85 -4.97
N GLU A 30 -10.74 17.18 -6.21
CA GLU A 30 -11.24 16.22 -7.18
C GLU A 30 -10.11 15.34 -7.72
N VAL A 31 -10.33 14.01 -7.75
CA VAL A 31 -9.31 13.02 -8.11
C VAL A 31 -9.77 12.14 -9.26
N PHE A 32 -8.85 11.96 -10.22
CA PHE A 32 -9.04 11.15 -11.42
C PHE A 32 -8.06 9.97 -11.41
N LEU A 33 -8.59 8.75 -11.47
CA LEU A 33 -7.80 7.52 -11.51
C LEU A 33 -7.71 7.00 -12.95
N TYR A 34 -6.54 7.13 -13.55
CA TYR A 34 -6.25 6.59 -14.87
C TYR A 34 -5.82 5.12 -14.76
N ASP A 35 -6.24 4.32 -15.73
CA ASP A 35 -5.94 2.88 -15.87
C ASP A 35 -6.55 1.97 -14.79
N GLN A 36 -7.37 2.50 -13.87
CA GLN A 36 -7.98 1.72 -12.78
C GLN A 36 -8.74 0.48 -13.30
N PHE A 37 -9.58 0.64 -14.32
CA PHE A 37 -10.43 -0.45 -14.81
C PHE A 37 -9.63 -1.49 -15.60
N THR A 38 -8.53 -1.08 -16.23
CA THR A 38 -7.60 -2.01 -16.88
C THR A 38 -6.89 -2.86 -15.83
N VAL A 39 -6.39 -2.25 -14.76
CA VAL A 39 -5.78 -2.97 -13.63
C VAL A 39 -6.80 -3.86 -12.90
N ASP A 40 -8.04 -3.41 -12.74
CA ASP A 40 -9.09 -4.22 -12.11
C ASP A 40 -9.50 -5.43 -12.96
N THR A 41 -9.46 -5.28 -14.29
CA THR A 41 -9.76 -6.37 -15.22
C THR A 41 -8.63 -7.40 -15.26
N ASP A 42 -7.38 -6.93 -15.32
CA ASP A 42 -6.20 -7.78 -15.29
C ASP A 42 -5.12 -7.19 -14.37
N PRO A 43 -5.11 -7.59 -13.08
CA PRO A 43 -4.14 -7.08 -12.11
C PRO A 43 -2.69 -7.43 -12.46
N LEU A 44 -2.45 -8.44 -13.30
CA LEU A 44 -1.11 -8.90 -13.66
C LEU A 44 -0.41 -7.94 -14.64
N VAL A 45 -1.17 -7.15 -15.40
CA VAL A 45 -0.59 -6.16 -16.34
C VAL A 45 -0.22 -4.84 -15.68
N SER A 46 -0.58 -4.62 -14.41
CA SER A 46 -0.41 -3.32 -13.74
C SER A 46 1.00 -2.75 -13.87
N ASN A 47 2.02 -3.55 -13.55
CA ASN A 47 3.41 -3.13 -13.66
C ASN A 47 3.84 -2.83 -15.10
N ALA A 48 3.29 -3.55 -16.09
CA ALA A 48 3.60 -3.36 -17.50
C ALA A 48 3.02 -2.04 -18.05
N ILE A 49 1.86 -1.61 -17.55
CA ILE A 49 1.20 -0.35 -17.94
C ILE A 49 1.56 0.83 -17.01
N GLY A 50 2.43 0.59 -16.03
CA GLY A 50 2.91 1.61 -15.09
C GLY A 50 1.88 2.00 -14.03
N GLY A 51 1.04 1.07 -13.60
CA GLY A 51 0.12 1.22 -12.48
C GLY A 51 -1.08 2.13 -12.72
N VAL A 52 -1.91 2.25 -11.68
CA VAL A 52 -3.03 3.18 -11.59
C VAL A 52 -2.47 4.57 -11.29
N LYS A 53 -2.74 5.53 -12.17
CA LYS A 53 -2.18 6.89 -12.07
C LYS A 53 -3.21 7.81 -11.43
N LEU A 54 -2.90 8.34 -10.25
CA LEU A 54 -3.73 9.31 -9.54
C LEU A 54 -3.41 10.71 -10.03
N LYS A 55 -4.43 11.41 -10.55
CA LYS A 55 -4.32 12.77 -11.07
C LYS A 55 -5.32 13.71 -10.41
N VAL A 56 -4.96 14.98 -10.37
CA VAL A 56 -5.81 16.09 -9.91
C VAL A 56 -5.71 17.24 -10.91
N TRP A 57 -6.55 18.26 -10.77
CA TRP A 57 -6.40 19.50 -11.53
C TRP A 57 -5.06 20.17 -11.20
N GLN A 58 -4.39 20.75 -12.20
CA GLN A 58 -3.09 21.40 -12.02
C GLN A 58 -3.10 22.46 -10.90
N GLU A 59 -4.23 23.13 -10.68
CA GLU A 59 -4.40 24.12 -9.62
C GLU A 59 -4.38 23.53 -8.20
N ASP A 60 -4.78 22.27 -8.05
CA ASP A 60 -4.78 21.55 -6.77
C ASP A 60 -3.48 20.79 -6.49
N GLU A 61 -2.55 20.75 -7.43
CA GLU A 61 -1.33 19.93 -7.34
C GLU A 61 -0.55 20.17 -6.04
N SER A 62 -0.31 21.44 -5.69
CA SER A 62 0.46 21.77 -4.49
C SER A 62 -0.23 21.32 -3.21
N LYS A 63 -1.55 21.54 -3.11
CA LYS A 63 -2.36 21.13 -1.95
C LYS A 63 -2.43 19.60 -1.86
N ALA A 64 -2.60 18.92 -2.99
CA ALA A 64 -2.66 17.46 -3.05
C ALA A 64 -1.33 16.81 -2.61
N LEU A 65 -0.19 17.35 -3.04
CA LEU A 65 1.13 16.88 -2.63
C LEU A 65 1.39 17.11 -1.13
N GLU A 66 0.95 18.25 -0.59
CA GLU A 66 1.06 18.54 0.84
C GLU A 66 0.27 17.52 1.67
N ILE A 67 -1.00 17.26 1.31
CA ILE A 67 -1.82 16.23 1.97
C ILE A 67 -1.18 14.85 1.84
N LEU A 68 -0.71 14.49 0.65
CA LEU A 68 -0.06 13.19 0.43
C LEU A 68 1.18 13.02 1.32
N SER A 69 1.99 14.07 1.47
CA SER A 69 3.18 14.05 2.32
C SER A 69 2.89 13.96 3.82
N SER A 70 1.65 14.25 4.24
CA SER A 70 1.21 14.10 5.62
C SER A 70 0.84 12.65 5.99
N ILE A 71 0.72 11.77 4.99
CA ILE A 71 0.39 10.36 5.19
C ILE A 71 1.69 9.61 5.45
N SER A 72 1.73 8.86 6.56
CA SER A 72 2.88 8.03 6.90
C SER A 72 3.09 6.93 5.84
N ASP A 73 4.31 6.82 5.33
CA ASP A 73 4.75 5.70 4.48
C ASP A 73 4.90 4.39 5.27
N TYR A 74 4.98 4.48 6.60
CA TYR A 74 5.25 3.36 7.50
C TYR A 74 4.02 2.97 8.33
N SER A 75 4.10 1.78 8.93
CA SER A 75 2.99 1.20 9.68
C SER A 75 2.65 2.01 10.93
N LEU A 76 1.35 2.19 11.15
CA LEU A 76 0.79 2.86 12.32
C LEU A 76 0.18 1.83 13.28
N ASP A 77 0.09 2.18 14.56
CA ASP A 77 -0.62 1.40 15.58
C ASP A 77 -2.15 1.60 15.50
N GLU A 78 -2.90 0.96 16.40
CA GLU A 78 -4.38 1.08 16.44
C GLU A 78 -4.87 2.51 16.75
N ASN A 79 -4.01 3.36 17.28
CA ASN A 79 -4.30 4.76 17.60
C ASN A 79 -3.86 5.73 16.49
N GLY A 80 -3.27 5.23 15.40
CA GLY A 80 -2.73 6.04 14.31
C GLY A 80 -1.36 6.66 14.60
N GLN A 81 -0.62 6.15 15.58
CA GLN A 81 0.73 6.59 15.93
C GLN A 81 1.78 5.73 15.19
N GLU A 82 2.91 6.33 14.83
CA GLU A 82 4.01 5.62 14.18
C GLU A 82 4.59 4.55 15.13
N ILE A 83 4.83 3.35 14.58
CA ILE A 83 5.38 2.25 15.36
C ILE A 83 6.90 2.41 15.49
N GLU A 84 7.38 2.44 16.74
CA GLU A 84 8.81 2.49 17.03
C GLU A 84 9.43 1.09 17.11
N CYS A 85 10.58 0.89 16.46
CA CYS A 85 11.32 -0.36 16.57
C CYS A 85 11.93 -0.53 17.98
N PRO A 86 11.66 -1.65 18.68
CA PRO A 86 12.13 -1.85 20.07
C PRO A 86 13.65 -2.01 20.20
N VAL A 87 14.37 -2.21 19.11
CA VAL A 87 15.83 -2.44 19.12
C VAL A 87 16.62 -1.18 18.75
N CYS A 88 16.13 -0.35 17.85
CA CYS A 88 16.89 0.80 17.33
C CYS A 88 16.14 2.14 17.36
N GLY A 89 14.89 2.18 17.80
CA GLY A 89 14.09 3.40 17.89
C GLY A 89 13.65 4.01 16.56
N SER A 90 13.86 3.31 15.44
CA SER A 90 13.43 3.80 14.12
C SER A 90 11.92 3.66 13.94
N LEU A 91 11.29 4.70 13.37
CA LEU A 91 9.87 4.74 12.98
C LEU A 91 9.60 4.08 11.62
N LYS A 92 10.68 3.64 10.94
CA LYS A 92 10.61 2.98 9.64
C LYS A 92 10.25 1.51 9.79
N VAL A 93 9.03 1.22 10.24
CA VAL A 93 8.53 -0.13 10.49
C VAL A 93 7.44 -0.47 9.47
N GLU A 94 7.57 -1.62 8.83
CA GLU A 94 6.62 -2.13 7.84
C GLU A 94 6.06 -3.49 8.25
N LEU A 95 4.78 -3.71 7.94
CA LEU A 95 4.13 -5.00 8.08
C LEU A 95 4.46 -5.90 6.89
N PHE A 96 5.02 -7.08 7.14
CA PHE A 96 5.33 -8.06 6.10
C PHE A 96 4.59 -9.38 6.32
N THR A 97 4.36 -10.08 5.22
CA THR A 97 3.93 -11.48 5.26
C THR A 97 5.14 -12.41 5.18
N ASN A 98 5.14 -13.44 6.02
CA ASN A 98 6.19 -14.45 6.04
C ASN A 98 5.61 -15.85 5.84
N VAL A 99 6.20 -16.58 4.89
CA VAL A 99 5.83 -17.96 4.51
C VAL A 99 6.92 -18.99 4.84
N ARG A 100 7.96 -18.63 5.61
CA ARG A 100 9.14 -19.48 5.89
C ARG A 100 8.91 -20.58 6.94
N GLY A 101 7.68 -21.03 7.15
CA GLY A 101 7.35 -22.08 8.11
C GLY A 101 7.04 -23.43 7.44
N ILE A 102 7.38 -24.54 8.10
CA ILE A 102 7.05 -25.89 7.61
C ILE A 102 5.53 -26.10 7.43
N LYS A 103 4.72 -25.44 8.29
CA LYS A 103 3.26 -25.38 8.16
C LYS A 103 2.84 -24.64 6.88
N SER A 104 3.45 -23.48 6.60
CA SER A 104 3.20 -22.71 5.36
C SER A 104 3.53 -23.54 4.12
N MET A 105 4.65 -24.26 4.14
CA MET A 105 5.05 -25.14 3.03
C MET A 105 4.04 -26.27 2.80
N PHE A 106 3.55 -26.90 3.87
CA PHE A 106 2.53 -27.94 3.77
C PHE A 106 1.21 -27.41 3.18
N PHE A 107 0.73 -26.26 3.67
CA PHE A 107 -0.49 -25.64 3.12
C PHE A 107 -0.31 -25.18 1.67
N PHE A 108 0.88 -24.71 1.29
CA PHE A 108 1.19 -24.35 -0.10
C PHE A 108 1.12 -25.57 -1.03
N LEU A 109 1.75 -26.69 -0.65
CA LEU A 109 1.69 -27.96 -1.41
C LEU A 109 0.25 -28.47 -1.55
N PHE A 110 -0.53 -28.39 -0.48
CA PHE A 110 -1.93 -28.79 -0.49
C PHE A 110 -2.80 -27.88 -1.38
N SER A 111 -2.59 -26.57 -1.30
CA SER A 111 -3.23 -25.55 -2.14
C SER A 111 -2.92 -25.78 -3.63
N PHE A 112 -1.67 -26.09 -3.97
CA PHE A 112 -1.28 -26.44 -5.33
C PHE A 112 -1.99 -27.70 -5.84
N LEU A 113 -2.09 -28.76 -5.03
CA LEU A 113 -2.75 -30.01 -5.41
C LEU A 113 -4.26 -29.85 -5.63
N THR A 114 -4.89 -29.01 -4.80
CA THR A 114 -6.35 -28.80 -4.82
C THR A 114 -6.78 -27.67 -5.75
N ALA A 115 -5.82 -26.98 -6.39
CA ALA A 115 -6.04 -25.71 -7.09
C ALA A 115 -6.77 -24.66 -6.22
N ALA A 116 -6.72 -24.80 -4.90
CA ALA A 116 -7.25 -23.82 -3.96
C ALA A 116 -6.23 -22.70 -3.75
N LEU A 117 -6.68 -21.50 -3.42
CA LEU A 117 -5.77 -20.40 -3.06
C LEU A 117 -5.09 -20.67 -1.71
N PRO A 118 -3.82 -20.27 -1.52
CA PRO A 118 -3.11 -20.49 -0.27
C PRO A 118 -3.73 -19.64 0.86
N ILE A 119 -4.28 -20.31 1.89
CA ILE A 119 -5.03 -19.67 2.99
C ILE A 119 -4.11 -19.27 4.16
N TYR A 120 -2.88 -19.79 4.23
CA TYR A 120 -2.03 -19.62 5.40
C TYR A 120 -0.98 -18.51 5.22
N THR A 121 -1.20 -17.36 5.86
CA THR A 121 -0.25 -16.25 5.97
C THR A 121 -0.01 -15.89 7.44
N ARG A 122 1.24 -15.57 7.79
CA ARG A 122 1.59 -14.92 9.05
C ARG A 122 2.08 -13.52 8.77
N TYR A 123 1.67 -12.59 9.61
CA TYR A 123 2.09 -11.21 9.56
C TYR A 123 3.12 -10.96 10.65
N GLU A 124 4.19 -10.24 10.33
CA GLU A 124 5.26 -9.85 11.24
C GLU A 124 5.66 -8.40 10.92
N TYR A 125 5.98 -7.61 11.94
CA TYR A 125 6.57 -6.30 11.72
C TYR A 125 8.06 -6.44 11.49
N ARG A 126 8.61 -5.63 10.60
CA ARG A 126 10.04 -5.56 10.32
C ARG A 126 10.48 -4.11 10.24
N CYS A 127 11.55 -3.78 10.94
CA CYS A 127 12.17 -2.48 10.82
C CYS A 127 13.04 -2.41 9.54
N GLU A 128 12.87 -1.37 8.74
CA GLU A 128 13.66 -1.16 7.53
C GLU A 128 15.11 -0.74 7.81
N THR A 129 15.37 -0.15 8.98
CA THR A 129 16.72 0.30 9.39
C THR A 129 17.58 -0.85 9.91
N CYS A 130 17.13 -1.61 10.92
CA CYS A 130 17.94 -2.66 11.55
C CYS A 130 17.57 -4.09 11.11
N LYS A 131 16.50 -4.24 10.31
CA LYS A 131 15.96 -5.53 9.84
C LYS A 131 15.47 -6.46 10.94
N HIS A 132 15.37 -5.98 12.19
CA HIS A 132 14.76 -6.72 13.30
C HIS A 132 13.28 -6.98 13.02
N LYS A 133 12.82 -8.17 13.39
CA LYS A 133 11.45 -8.66 13.20
C LYS A 133 10.79 -8.88 14.55
N PHE A 134 9.55 -8.41 14.71
CA PHE A 134 8.83 -8.47 15.97
C PHE A 134 7.31 -8.48 15.74
N ASN A 135 6.55 -8.80 16.80
CA ASN A 135 5.09 -8.69 16.84
C ASN A 135 4.73 -7.62 17.87
N LEU A 136 3.63 -6.88 17.66
CA LEU A 136 3.15 -5.89 18.64
C LEU A 136 2.48 -6.51 19.88
N ASN A 137 2.15 -7.81 19.81
CA ASN A 137 1.38 -8.53 20.83
C ASN A 137 2.21 -9.55 21.64
N GLU A 138 3.53 -9.38 21.71
CA GLU A 138 4.44 -10.21 22.54
C GLU A 138 5.19 -9.39 23.60
#